data_AF-A0A7Y5H7P4-F1
#
_entry.id   AF-A0A7Y5H7P4-F1
#
_cell.length_a   1.000
_cell.length_b   1.000
_cell.length_c   1.000
_cell.angle_alpha   90.00
_cell.angle_beta   90.00
_cell.angle_gamma   90.00
#
_symmetry.space_group_name_H-M   'P 1'
#
loop_
_entity.id
_entity.type
_entity.pdbx_description
1 polymer ?
#
loop_
_entity_poly.entity_id
_entity_poly.type
_entity_poly.pdbx_seq_one_letter_code
_entity_poly.pdbx_strand_id
1 'polypeptide(L)'
;MRLLHPVKNTRRAGLTLVELVVVLFILVLLATVAVTSTDGLIDQSRHDATRASMTAWEEALIGPKGERLPDGSPWIRGFVADVGRLPVVLGDGSTDQELWTKPDALPAFAIASPAGDAEVRLPAGWRGPYLQLGVGKTRFRDGWDGAFEFRKADGAVAIAGDAAAILRSLGAGGTPGGVGYDADLSVTIHSSIAPMEGPRHLGQLTFRTVLPSPVPAGSSVVLRLYGPVNGALQTIAQWDAAAAAGAEIVLPAGGSYPATIGPRAVRAYLVTGGIPGSEDPIGAAPRSAIVPVTVVEGGLPEVRVEIP
;
A
#
# COMPACT_ATOMS: atom_id res chain seq x y z
N MET A 1 -57.44 25.44 78.72
CA MET A 1 -57.73 24.07 78.23
C MET A 1 -56.93 23.87 76.95
N ARG A 2 -55.75 23.23 77.02
CA ARG A 2 -54.74 23.19 75.94
C ARG A 2 -54.70 21.76 75.40
N LEU A 3 -55.17 21.56 74.17
CA LEU A 3 -55.18 20.26 73.47
C LEU A 3 -53.76 19.86 73.07
N LEU A 4 -53.24 18.79 73.67
CA LEU A 4 -51.98 18.15 73.27
C LEU A 4 -52.25 17.26 72.05
N HIS A 5 -51.63 17.60 70.92
CA HIS A 5 -51.58 16.74 69.74
C HIS A 5 -50.56 15.61 69.97
N PRO A 6 -50.90 14.33 69.70
CA PRO A 6 -49.95 13.24 69.79
C PRO A 6 -48.98 13.28 68.60
N VAL A 7 -47.68 13.37 68.90
CA VAL A 7 -46.60 13.23 67.91
C VAL A 7 -46.59 11.78 67.41
N LYS A 8 -46.89 11.58 66.13
CA LYS A 8 -46.82 10.27 65.45
C LYS A 8 -45.34 9.86 65.34
N ASN A 9 -44.89 8.97 66.22
CA ASN A 9 -43.57 8.35 66.14
C ASN A 9 -43.52 7.42 64.91
N THR A 10 -42.88 7.87 63.83
CA THR A 10 -42.49 7.00 62.72
C THR A 10 -41.40 6.06 63.24
N ARG A 11 -41.73 4.77 63.39
CA ARG A 11 -40.76 3.73 63.71
C ARG A 11 -39.67 3.75 62.63
N ARG A 12 -38.45 4.13 63.01
CA ARG A 12 -37.27 3.94 62.16
C ARG A 12 -37.01 2.44 62.09
N ALA A 13 -37.36 1.81 60.98
CA ALA A 13 -36.92 0.46 60.68
C ALA A 13 -35.41 0.51 60.43
N GLY A 14 -34.63 0.03 61.40
CA GLY A 14 -33.19 -0.17 61.20
C GLY A 14 -32.97 -1.38 60.31
N LEU A 15 -32.11 -1.24 59.30
CA LEU A 15 -31.65 -2.36 58.47
C LEU A 15 -31.14 -3.49 59.37
N THR A 16 -31.64 -4.70 59.14
CA THR A 16 -31.17 -5.86 59.89
C THR A 16 -29.76 -6.22 59.44
N LEU A 17 -28.95 -6.80 60.33
CA LEU A 17 -27.59 -7.23 60.00
C LEU A 17 -27.58 -8.19 58.80
N VAL A 18 -28.60 -9.03 58.68
CA VAL A 18 -28.81 -9.94 57.55
C VAL A 18 -29.05 -9.18 56.25
N GLU A 19 -29.90 -8.16 56.27
CA GLU A 19 -30.20 -7.33 55.09
C GLU A 19 -28.96 -6.60 54.58
N LEU A 20 -28.12 -6.08 55.48
CA LEU A 20 -26.87 -5.45 55.11
C LEU A 20 -25.87 -6.44 54.49
N VAL A 21 -25.79 -7.67 55.00
CA VAL A 21 -24.93 -8.73 54.44
C VAL A 21 -25.43 -9.16 53.06
N VAL A 22 -26.74 -9.31 52.87
CA VAL A 22 -27.34 -9.68 51.57
C VAL A 22 -27.11 -8.58 50.53
N VAL A 23 -27.31 -7.32 50.91
CA VAL A 23 -27.04 -6.18 50.01
C VAL A 23 -25.56 -6.14 49.62
N LEU A 24 -24.65 -6.33 50.58
CA LEU A 24 -23.21 -6.36 50.30
C LEU A 24 -22.86 -7.51 49.32
N PHE A 25 -23.42 -8.69 49.52
CA PHE A 25 -23.22 -9.84 48.63
C PHE A 25 -23.71 -9.56 47.21
N ILE A 26 -24.90 -8.98 47.05
CA ILE A 26 -25.44 -8.59 45.74
C ILE A 26 -24.56 -7.53 45.07
N LEU A 27 -24.08 -6.53 45.83
CA LEU A 27 -23.18 -5.50 45.30
C LEU A 27 -21.85 -6.08 44.80
N VAL A 28 -21.26 -7.03 45.53
CA VAL A 28 -20.03 -7.71 45.10
C VAL A 28 -20.27 -8.51 43.82
N LEU A 29 -21.39 -9.23 43.71
CA LEU A 29 -21.75 -9.96 42.49
C LEU A 29 -21.94 -9.01 41.30
N LEU A 30 -22.69 -7.93 41.47
CA LEU A 30 -22.94 -6.94 40.41
C LEU A 30 -21.64 -6.24 39.97
N ALA A 31 -20.78 -5.88 40.93
CA ALA A 31 -19.47 -5.29 40.62
C ALA A 31 -18.60 -6.25 39.81
N THR A 32 -18.60 -7.55 40.13
CA THR A 32 -17.82 -8.56 39.40
C THR A 32 -18.31 -8.69 37.96
N VAL A 33 -19.63 -8.77 37.74
CA VAL A 33 -20.22 -8.84 36.40
C VAL A 33 -19.87 -7.60 35.57
N ALA A 34 -20.00 -6.40 36.17
CA ALA A 34 -19.70 -5.14 35.49
C ALA A 34 -18.22 -5.01 35.07
N VAL A 35 -17.28 -5.53 35.86
CA VAL A 35 -15.85 -5.57 35.49
C VAL A 35 -15.65 -6.51 34.30
N THR A 36 -16.15 -7.74 34.39
CA THR A 36 -15.96 -8.74 33.31
C THR A 36 -16.59 -8.35 31.97
N SER A 37 -17.65 -7.53 31.96
CA SER A 37 -18.26 -7.05 30.72
C SER A 37 -17.51 -5.89 30.08
N THR A 38 -16.69 -5.15 30.85
CA THR A 38 -15.97 -3.98 30.35
C THR A 38 -14.68 -4.37 29.62
N ASP A 39 -13.99 -5.42 30.08
CA ASP A 39 -12.72 -5.87 29.48
C ASP A 39 -12.87 -6.26 28.01
N GLY A 40 -13.93 -7.03 27.68
CA GLY A 40 -14.19 -7.43 26.28
C GLY A 40 -14.47 -6.26 25.35
N LEU A 41 -15.07 -5.17 25.84
CA LEU A 41 -15.32 -3.97 25.02
C LEU A 41 -14.03 -3.21 24.71
N ILE A 42 -13.11 -3.13 25.68
CA ILE A 42 -11.82 -2.46 25.49
C ILE A 42 -10.97 -3.24 24.48
N ASP A 43 -10.85 -4.55 24.63
CA ASP A 43 -10.03 -5.36 23.72
C ASP A 43 -10.61 -5.38 22.30
N GLN A 44 -11.94 -5.44 22.16
CA GLN A 44 -12.58 -5.27 20.87
C GLN A 44 -12.22 -3.92 20.23
N SER A 45 -12.28 -2.83 21.01
CA SER A 45 -11.92 -1.50 20.51
C SER A 45 -10.46 -1.40 20.07
N ARG A 46 -9.53 -2.03 20.79
CA ARG A 46 -8.10 -2.05 20.44
C ARG A 46 -7.83 -2.88 19.19
N HIS A 47 -8.49 -4.02 19.09
CA HIS A 47 -8.42 -4.88 17.93
C HIS A 47 -8.96 -4.19 16.67
N ASP A 48 -10.08 -3.48 16.79
CA ASP A 48 -10.62 -2.68 15.68
C ASP A 48 -9.71 -1.50 15.31
N ALA A 49 -9.09 -0.84 16.29
CA ALA A 49 -8.07 0.19 16.03
C ALA A 49 -6.83 -0.36 15.31
N THR A 50 -6.42 -1.59 15.63
CA THR A 50 -5.31 -2.28 14.96
C THR A 50 -5.63 -2.55 13.50
N ARG A 51 -6.84 -3.07 13.23
CA ARG A 51 -7.32 -3.28 11.85
C ARG A 51 -7.41 -2.00 11.06
N ALA A 52 -7.95 -0.93 11.65
CA ALA A 52 -8.04 0.38 11.02
C ALA A 52 -6.65 0.92 10.66
N SER A 53 -5.67 0.75 11.54
CA SER A 53 -4.28 1.13 11.28
C SER A 53 -3.70 0.32 10.12
N MET A 54 -3.88 -1.00 10.12
CA MET A 54 -3.42 -1.87 9.02
C MET A 54 -4.06 -1.53 7.67
N THR A 55 -5.35 -1.19 7.65
CA THR A 55 -6.04 -0.69 6.46
C THR A 55 -5.43 0.65 6.01
N ALA A 56 -5.18 1.58 6.91
CA ALA A 56 -4.55 2.85 6.57
C ALA A 56 -3.13 2.67 5.99
N TRP A 57 -2.35 1.72 6.52
CA TRP A 57 -1.04 1.37 5.95
C TRP A 57 -1.16 0.80 4.54
N GLU A 58 -2.11 -0.12 4.32
CA GLU A 58 -2.37 -0.70 3.01
C GLU A 58 -2.80 0.37 1.99
N GLU A 59 -3.73 1.26 2.37
CA GLU A 59 -4.18 2.35 1.50
C GLU A 59 -3.08 3.37 1.21
N ALA A 60 -2.18 3.62 2.17
CA ALA A 60 -1.00 4.45 1.96
C ALA A 60 -0.05 3.86 0.90
N LEU A 61 0.04 2.53 0.81
CA LEU A 61 0.90 1.84 -0.15
C LEU A 61 0.34 1.79 -1.55
N ILE A 62 -0.84 1.20 -1.68
CA ILE A 62 -1.42 0.80 -2.97
C ILE A 62 -2.70 1.55 -3.32
N GLY A 63 -3.17 2.42 -2.41
CA GLY A 63 -4.38 3.20 -2.58
C GLY A 63 -5.62 2.52 -2.00
N PRO A 64 -6.73 3.26 -1.93
CA PRO A 64 -8.01 2.75 -1.45
C PRO A 64 -8.55 1.64 -2.36
N LYS A 65 -9.05 0.57 -1.76
CA LYS A 65 -9.62 -0.56 -2.50
C LYS A 65 -10.92 -0.16 -3.18
N GLY A 66 -10.99 -0.40 -4.48
CA GLY A 66 -12.24 -0.30 -5.24
C GLY A 66 -12.72 1.14 -5.51
N GLU A 67 -11.97 2.17 -5.13
CA GLU A 67 -12.27 3.53 -5.57
C GLU A 67 -12.05 3.67 -7.08
N ARG A 68 -13.00 4.32 -7.74
CA ARG A 68 -12.96 4.61 -9.17
C ARG A 68 -13.17 6.10 -9.38
N LEU A 69 -12.52 6.62 -10.40
CA LEU A 69 -12.78 7.96 -10.92
C LEU A 69 -14.19 8.01 -11.54
N PRO A 70 -14.77 9.21 -11.76
CA PRO A 70 -16.09 9.36 -12.37
C PRO A 70 -16.23 8.73 -13.77
N ASP A 71 -15.10 8.55 -14.47
CA ASP A 71 -15.03 7.87 -15.76
C ASP A 71 -15.01 6.33 -15.64
N GLY A 72 -15.09 5.79 -14.43
CA GLY A 72 -15.06 4.35 -14.14
C GLY A 72 -13.67 3.74 -14.10
N SER A 73 -12.61 4.51 -14.36
CA SER A 73 -11.22 4.04 -14.25
C SER A 73 -10.81 3.88 -12.78
N PRO A 74 -9.93 2.92 -12.45
CA PRO A 74 -9.49 2.72 -11.07
C PRO A 74 -8.69 3.93 -10.59
N TRP A 75 -9.00 4.39 -9.39
CA TRP A 75 -8.26 5.49 -8.76
C TRP A 75 -6.96 4.96 -8.15
N ILE A 76 -5.87 5.02 -8.91
CA ILE A 76 -4.57 4.57 -8.42
C ILE A 76 -3.80 5.73 -7.80
N ARG A 77 -3.57 5.64 -6.49
CA ARG A 77 -2.72 6.54 -5.70
C ARG A 77 -1.97 5.72 -4.65
N GLY A 78 -0.95 6.29 -4.03
CA GLY A 78 -0.19 5.63 -2.97
C GLY A 78 1.31 5.60 -3.26
N PHE A 79 2.08 5.19 -2.27
CA PHE A 79 3.54 5.18 -2.31
C PHE A 79 4.08 4.41 -3.52
N VAL A 80 3.54 3.22 -3.80
CA VAL A 80 4.01 2.38 -4.91
C VAL A 80 3.77 3.05 -6.26
N ALA A 81 2.62 3.71 -6.43
CA ALA A 81 2.26 4.36 -7.69
C ALA A 81 3.18 5.54 -8.03
N ASP A 82 3.62 6.27 -7.01
CA ASP A 82 4.42 7.48 -7.16
C ASP A 82 5.93 7.21 -7.11
N VAL A 83 6.38 6.24 -6.32
CA VAL A 83 7.80 5.93 -6.06
C VAL A 83 8.27 4.72 -6.86
N GLY A 84 7.37 3.80 -7.23
CA GLY A 84 7.68 2.64 -8.06
C GLY A 84 8.26 1.44 -7.33
N ARG A 85 8.22 1.42 -5.99
CA ARG A 85 8.61 0.29 -5.13
C ARG A 85 7.80 0.29 -3.84
N LEU A 86 7.88 -0.81 -3.09
CA LEU A 86 7.44 -0.86 -1.69
C LEU A 86 8.37 0.02 -0.82
N PRO A 87 7.89 0.56 0.31
CA PRO A 87 8.76 1.26 1.24
C PRO A 87 9.79 0.32 1.82
N VAL A 88 10.93 0.89 2.20
CA VAL A 88 11.99 0.15 2.90
C VAL A 88 11.98 0.48 4.37
N VAL A 89 12.29 -0.51 5.20
CA VAL A 89 12.46 -0.31 6.64
C VAL A 89 13.69 0.56 6.87
N LEU A 90 13.59 1.60 7.70
CA LEU A 90 14.71 2.45 8.08
C LEU A 90 15.33 1.94 9.39
N GLY A 91 16.67 1.93 9.47
CA GLY A 91 17.41 1.20 10.49
C GLY A 91 17.44 1.79 11.90
N ASP A 92 16.71 2.87 12.17
CA ASP A 92 16.69 3.56 13.47
C ASP A 92 15.68 2.95 14.46
N GLY A 93 15.09 1.80 14.12
CA GLY A 93 14.06 1.14 14.93
C GLY A 93 12.68 1.80 14.83
N SER A 94 12.52 2.79 13.95
CA SER A 94 11.22 3.21 13.47
C SER A 94 10.99 2.58 12.10
N THR A 95 9.98 1.75 12.08
CA THR A 95 9.52 1.04 10.92
C THR A 95 8.92 2.02 9.89
N ASP A 96 9.04 1.76 8.59
CA ASP A 96 8.45 2.50 7.43
C ASP A 96 8.28 4.02 7.52
N GLN A 97 9.27 4.80 8.01
CA GLN A 97 9.11 6.27 8.04
C GLN A 97 8.85 6.87 6.66
N GLU A 98 9.23 6.20 5.56
CA GLU A 98 9.00 6.70 4.21
C GLU A 98 7.51 6.99 3.92
N LEU A 99 6.57 6.41 4.69
CA LEU A 99 5.14 6.66 4.53
C LEU A 99 4.66 7.94 5.22
N TRP A 100 5.37 8.50 6.19
CA TRP A 100 4.94 9.75 6.87
C TRP A 100 6.00 10.84 6.94
N THR A 101 7.25 10.51 6.67
CA THR A 101 8.39 11.42 6.65
C THR A 101 9.12 11.25 5.33
N LYS A 102 9.39 12.36 4.65
CA LYS A 102 10.12 12.31 3.38
C LYS A 102 11.56 11.84 3.61
N PRO A 103 12.02 10.76 2.97
CA PRO A 103 13.44 10.41 2.96
C PRO A 103 14.24 11.38 2.07
N ASP A 104 15.45 11.77 2.50
CA ASP A 104 16.34 12.63 1.70
C ASP A 104 16.70 12.01 0.35
N ALA A 105 16.74 10.67 0.29
CA ALA A 105 17.05 9.92 -0.92
C ALA A 105 15.94 9.96 -1.98
N LEU A 106 14.71 10.32 -1.62
CA LEU A 106 13.59 10.36 -2.56
C LEU A 106 13.37 11.79 -3.09
N PRO A 107 13.23 11.96 -4.42
CA PRO A 107 12.89 13.26 -4.98
C PRO A 107 11.49 13.70 -4.51
N ALA A 108 11.26 15.02 -4.44
CA ALA A 108 9.91 15.53 -4.22
C ALA A 108 9.02 15.21 -5.42
N PHE A 109 7.73 14.97 -5.18
CA PHE A 109 6.79 14.69 -6.24
C PHE A 109 6.68 15.84 -7.25
N ALA A 110 6.86 15.53 -8.52
CA ALA A 110 6.77 16.48 -9.63
C ALA A 110 6.43 15.76 -10.94
N ILE A 111 6.07 16.53 -11.95
CA ILE A 111 6.03 16.03 -13.34
C ILE A 111 7.47 16.03 -13.86
N ALA A 112 8.06 14.84 -13.97
CA ALA A 112 9.45 14.64 -14.38
C ALA A 112 9.55 14.17 -15.84
N SER A 113 10.78 14.15 -16.35
CA SER A 113 11.17 13.53 -17.62
C SER A 113 12.34 12.56 -17.39
N PRO A 114 12.37 11.38 -18.05
CA PRO A 114 13.53 10.49 -18.02
C PRO A 114 14.67 11.04 -18.88
N ALA A 115 15.91 10.59 -18.64
CA ALA A 115 17.07 11.03 -19.40
C ALA A 115 17.00 10.59 -20.89
N GLY A 116 16.47 9.39 -21.12
CA GLY A 116 16.36 8.80 -22.45
C GLY A 116 15.29 9.41 -23.37
N ASP A 117 14.31 10.16 -22.85
CA ASP A 117 13.26 10.81 -23.64
C ASP A 117 12.61 11.98 -22.90
N ALA A 118 13.02 13.21 -23.21
CA ALA A 118 12.52 14.41 -22.55
C ALA A 118 11.02 14.71 -22.79
N GLU A 119 10.42 14.14 -23.84
CA GLU A 119 9.00 14.36 -24.17
C GLU A 119 8.07 13.52 -23.29
N VAL A 120 8.57 12.43 -22.71
CA VAL A 120 7.81 11.64 -21.74
C VAL A 120 7.71 12.44 -20.45
N ARG A 121 6.48 12.85 -20.12
CA ARG A 121 6.16 13.61 -18.92
C ARG A 121 5.22 12.79 -18.05
N LEU A 122 5.72 12.32 -16.91
CA LEU A 122 4.90 11.60 -15.94
C LEU A 122 5.10 12.14 -14.52
N PRO A 123 4.04 12.11 -13.69
CA PRO A 123 4.17 12.36 -12.26
C PRO A 123 5.01 11.24 -11.61
N ALA A 124 6.02 11.62 -10.82
CA ALA A 124 6.83 10.71 -10.04
C ALA A 124 7.41 11.42 -8.80
N GLY A 125 7.79 10.67 -7.78
CA GLY A 125 8.47 11.16 -6.58
C GLY A 125 7.61 11.07 -5.33
N TRP A 126 8.17 11.46 -4.19
CA TRP A 126 7.47 11.37 -2.91
C TRP A 126 6.42 12.48 -2.78
N ARG A 127 5.13 12.11 -2.78
CA ARG A 127 3.99 13.05 -2.82
C ARG A 127 3.56 13.55 -1.46
N GLY A 128 3.94 12.89 -0.38
CA GLY A 128 3.61 13.38 0.95
C GLY A 128 3.67 12.27 1.99
N PRO A 129 3.35 12.63 3.24
CA PRO A 129 2.94 11.63 4.20
C PRO A 129 1.73 10.90 3.62
N TYR A 130 1.95 9.68 3.12
CA TYR A 130 0.93 8.74 2.66
C TYR A 130 0.14 8.18 3.83
N LEU A 131 0.77 8.09 5.00
CA LEU A 131 0.19 7.67 6.26
C LEU A 131 0.17 8.85 7.23
N GLN A 132 -0.98 9.10 7.84
CA GLN A 132 -1.13 10.12 8.88
C GLN A 132 -1.00 9.46 10.25
N LEU A 133 -0.06 9.94 11.05
CA LEU A 133 0.05 9.52 12.44
C LEU A 133 -0.95 10.29 13.30
N GLY A 134 -1.37 9.68 14.42
CA GLY A 134 -2.18 10.38 15.42
C GLY A 134 -1.47 11.63 15.95
N VAL A 135 -2.23 12.63 16.37
CA VAL A 135 -1.67 13.91 16.87
C VAL A 135 -0.66 13.65 17.99
N GLY A 136 0.55 14.18 17.85
CA GLY A 136 1.64 14.02 18.82
C GLY A 136 2.31 12.64 18.82
N LYS A 137 1.91 11.73 17.93
CA LYS A 137 2.57 10.43 17.76
C LYS A 137 3.70 10.54 16.74
N THR A 138 4.84 9.96 17.10
CA THR A 138 6.02 9.86 16.24
C THR A 138 6.25 8.44 15.71
N ARG A 139 5.38 7.50 16.10
CA ARG A 139 5.48 6.08 15.77
C ARG A 139 4.11 5.54 15.36
N PHE A 140 4.15 4.64 14.39
CA PHE A 140 2.99 3.86 13.99
C PHE A 140 2.85 2.65 14.92
N ARG A 141 1.73 2.57 15.65
CA ARG A 141 1.47 1.61 16.73
C ARG A 141 0.13 0.94 16.51
N ASP A 142 -0.03 -0.28 17.02
CA ASP A 142 -1.32 -0.95 17.04
C ASP A 142 -2.22 -0.45 18.19
N GLY A 143 -3.42 -1.02 18.31
CA GLY A 143 -4.40 -0.62 19.34
C GLY A 143 -3.99 -0.98 20.77
N TRP A 144 -2.98 -1.83 20.98
CA TRP A 144 -2.40 -2.15 22.28
C TRP A 144 -1.13 -1.34 22.57
N ASP A 145 -0.82 -0.32 21.75
CA ASP A 145 0.43 0.45 21.78
C ASP A 145 1.69 -0.40 21.47
N GLY A 146 1.47 -1.60 20.91
CA GLY A 146 2.48 -2.48 20.37
C GLY A 146 3.12 -1.91 19.10
N ALA A 147 4.37 -2.26 18.85
CA ALA A 147 5.00 -1.98 17.57
C ALA A 147 4.48 -2.98 16.52
N PHE A 148 4.18 -2.48 15.32
CA PHE A 148 4.02 -3.38 14.18
C PHE A 148 5.36 -3.96 13.77
N GLU A 149 5.36 -5.22 13.38
CA GLU A 149 6.47 -5.91 12.75
C GLU A 149 6.33 -5.88 11.24
N PHE A 150 7.38 -5.43 10.59
CA PHE A 150 7.46 -5.38 9.13
C PHE A 150 8.24 -6.59 8.68
N ARG A 151 7.74 -7.27 7.66
CA ARG A 151 8.33 -8.51 7.17
C ARG A 151 8.50 -8.44 5.66
N LYS A 152 9.53 -9.14 5.19
CA LYS A 152 9.80 -9.38 3.77
C LYS A 152 8.75 -10.31 3.17
N ALA A 153 8.76 -10.43 1.85
CA ALA A 153 7.86 -11.33 1.12
C ALA A 153 8.05 -12.82 1.50
N ASP A 154 9.24 -13.21 1.97
CA ASP A 154 9.53 -14.55 2.47
C ASP A 154 9.02 -14.79 3.91
N GLY A 155 8.42 -13.77 4.53
CA GLY A 155 7.96 -13.81 5.91
C GLY A 155 9.07 -13.63 6.95
N ALA A 156 10.35 -13.41 6.61
CA ALA A 156 11.33 -13.03 7.61
C ALA A 156 11.11 -11.57 8.09
N VAL A 157 11.46 -11.27 9.34
CA VAL A 157 11.42 -9.88 9.85
C VAL A 157 12.33 -9.01 8.98
N ALA A 158 11.79 -7.89 8.49
CA ALA A 158 12.50 -6.95 7.64
C ALA A 158 13.46 -6.11 8.49
N ILE A 159 14.68 -5.91 7.98
CA ILE A 159 15.70 -5.04 8.57
C ILE A 159 15.93 -3.81 7.70
N ALA A 160 16.80 -2.91 8.15
CA ALA A 160 17.14 -1.69 7.42
C ALA A 160 17.47 -1.94 5.95
N GLY A 161 16.74 -1.31 5.03
CA GLY A 161 16.89 -1.46 3.58
C GLY A 161 16.04 -2.56 2.95
N ASP A 162 15.43 -3.45 3.74
CA ASP A 162 14.49 -4.44 3.22
C ASP A 162 13.15 -3.81 2.86
N ALA A 163 12.53 -4.32 1.80
CA ALA A 163 11.18 -3.94 1.41
C ALA A 163 10.13 -4.50 2.41
N ALA A 164 9.28 -3.63 2.92
CA ALA A 164 8.14 -3.99 3.76
C ALA A 164 6.99 -4.55 2.91
N ALA A 165 6.88 -5.88 2.87
CA ALA A 165 5.87 -6.59 2.09
C ALA A 165 4.66 -7.04 2.93
N ILE A 166 4.86 -7.21 4.24
CA ILE A 166 3.86 -7.69 5.19
C ILE A 166 3.95 -6.84 6.45
N LEU A 167 2.80 -6.42 6.96
CA LEU A 167 2.64 -5.75 8.25
C LEU A 167 1.98 -6.71 9.24
N ARG A 168 2.56 -6.90 10.43
CA ARG A 168 2.03 -7.78 11.48
C ARG A 168 1.90 -7.07 12.82
N SER A 169 0.80 -7.31 13.54
CA SER A 169 0.64 -7.01 14.97
C SER A 169 0.60 -8.33 15.74
N LEU A 170 1.19 -8.34 16.94
CA LEU A 170 1.25 -9.49 17.84
C LEU A 170 0.06 -9.56 18.82
N GLY A 171 -0.99 -8.77 18.57
CA GLY A 171 -2.19 -8.73 19.41
C GLY A 171 -1.92 -8.24 20.84
N ALA A 172 -2.87 -8.52 21.73
CA ALA A 172 -2.82 -8.14 23.14
C ALA A 172 -1.66 -8.79 23.90
N GLY A 173 -1.30 -10.02 23.53
CA GLY A 173 -0.24 -10.80 24.18
C GLY A 173 1.18 -10.31 23.85
N GLY A 174 1.35 -9.48 22.80
CA GLY A 174 2.65 -8.93 22.42
C GLY A 174 3.70 -9.98 22.06
N THR A 175 3.28 -11.21 21.79
CA THR A 175 4.14 -12.35 21.47
C THR A 175 3.56 -13.10 20.27
N PRO A 176 4.40 -13.69 19.40
CA PRO A 176 3.90 -14.39 18.22
C PRO A 176 2.96 -15.56 18.58
N GLY A 177 1.82 -15.63 17.91
CA GLY A 177 0.86 -16.72 18.05
C GLY A 177 -0.42 -16.28 18.75
N GLY A 178 -0.86 -17.05 19.76
CA GLY A 178 -2.04 -16.71 20.56
C GLY A 178 -3.38 -17.09 19.95
N VAL A 179 -4.46 -16.77 20.68
CA VAL A 179 -5.86 -16.97 20.28
C VAL A 179 -6.69 -15.76 20.72
N GLY A 180 -7.85 -15.55 20.10
CA GLY A 180 -8.72 -14.41 20.43
C GLY A 180 -8.00 -13.08 20.18
N TYR A 181 -7.95 -12.21 21.20
CA TYR A 181 -7.26 -10.92 21.10
C TYR A 181 -5.73 -11.02 21.19
N ASP A 182 -5.19 -12.16 21.63
CA ASP A 182 -3.75 -12.43 21.59
C ASP A 182 -3.29 -12.93 20.22
N ALA A 183 -4.21 -13.21 19.30
CA ALA A 183 -3.87 -13.74 17.98
C ALA A 183 -3.15 -12.69 17.12
N ASP A 184 -2.08 -13.10 16.43
CA ASP A 184 -1.42 -12.30 15.42
C ASP A 184 -2.41 -11.81 14.33
N LEU A 185 -2.33 -10.53 13.99
CA LEU A 185 -3.02 -9.92 12.86
C LEU A 185 -2.00 -9.58 11.78
N SER A 186 -2.31 -9.80 10.50
CA SER A 186 -1.38 -9.49 9.41
C SER A 186 -2.09 -8.97 8.17
N VAL A 187 -1.44 -8.03 7.48
CA VAL A 187 -1.80 -7.60 6.12
C VAL A 187 -0.63 -7.88 5.19
N THR A 188 -0.94 -8.54 4.07
CA THR A 188 0.03 -9.01 3.08
C THR A 188 -0.16 -8.25 1.77
N ILE A 189 0.90 -7.61 1.29
CA ILE A 189 0.97 -6.97 -0.03
C ILE A 189 1.70 -7.85 -1.03
N HIS A 190 2.65 -8.65 -0.54
CA HIS A 190 3.37 -9.64 -1.33
C HIS A 190 3.82 -10.77 -0.41
N SER A 191 3.49 -12.01 -0.78
CA SER A 191 4.02 -13.22 -0.15
C SER A 191 4.68 -14.10 -1.21
N SER A 192 5.88 -14.60 -0.91
CA SER A 192 6.53 -15.67 -1.66
C SER A 192 6.42 -17.03 -0.94
N ILE A 193 5.68 -17.09 0.16
CA ILE A 193 5.41 -18.31 0.94
C ILE A 193 3.96 -18.76 0.78
N ALA A 194 3.72 -20.06 0.95
CA ALA A 194 2.40 -20.65 0.78
C ALA A 194 1.42 -20.22 1.91
N PRO A 195 0.13 -20.01 1.59
CA PRO A 195 -0.44 -19.97 0.24
C PRO A 195 0.06 -18.74 -0.52
N MET A 196 0.52 -18.95 -1.76
CA MET A 196 1.06 -17.87 -2.58
C MET A 196 -0.09 -16.96 -3.02
N GLU A 197 -0.18 -15.77 -2.44
CA GLU A 197 -0.98 -14.69 -2.99
C GLU A 197 -0.12 -13.88 -3.97
N GLY A 198 -0.67 -13.61 -5.15
CA GLY A 198 0.02 -12.78 -6.15
C GLY A 198 0.37 -11.40 -5.57
N PRO A 199 1.51 -10.82 -5.95
CA PRO A 199 1.92 -9.51 -5.45
C PRO A 199 0.90 -8.44 -5.85
N ARG A 200 0.27 -7.83 -4.84
CA ARG A 200 -0.85 -6.90 -4.99
C ARG A 200 -0.45 -5.51 -5.47
N HIS A 201 0.84 -5.23 -5.40
CA HIS A 201 1.46 -4.01 -5.88
C HIS A 201 1.96 -4.12 -7.34
N LEU A 202 1.70 -5.26 -8.01
CA LEU A 202 2.08 -5.51 -9.40
C LEU A 202 0.85 -5.76 -10.30
N GLY A 203 0.99 -5.38 -11.56
CA GLY A 203 0.17 -5.82 -12.69
C GLY A 203 1.05 -6.36 -13.81
N GLN A 204 0.45 -6.83 -14.89
CA GLN A 204 1.16 -7.40 -16.05
C GLN A 204 0.85 -6.61 -17.31
N LEU A 205 1.85 -6.33 -18.13
CA LEU A 205 1.69 -5.56 -19.35
C LEU A 205 2.08 -6.37 -20.58
N THR A 206 1.26 -6.30 -21.62
CA THR A 206 1.57 -6.85 -22.94
C THR A 206 1.50 -5.73 -23.97
N PHE A 207 2.50 -5.62 -24.84
CA PHE A 207 2.57 -4.56 -25.84
C PHE A 207 2.49 -5.13 -27.25
N ARG A 208 1.71 -4.48 -28.11
CA ARG A 208 1.68 -4.73 -29.55
C ARG A 208 2.16 -3.50 -30.28
N THR A 209 3.22 -3.64 -31.06
CA THR A 209 3.78 -2.55 -31.85
C THR A 209 3.49 -2.78 -33.33
N VAL A 210 2.86 -1.79 -33.98
CA VAL A 210 2.58 -1.78 -35.42
C VAL A 210 3.64 -0.93 -36.11
N LEU A 211 4.29 -1.52 -37.12
CA LEU A 211 5.38 -0.87 -37.85
C LEU A 211 4.91 -0.23 -39.16
N PRO A 212 5.55 0.88 -39.59
CA PRO A 212 5.23 1.54 -40.85
C PRO A 212 5.60 0.66 -42.05
N SER A 213 5.20 1.09 -43.24
CA SER A 213 5.63 0.47 -44.50
C SER A 213 5.95 1.57 -45.52
N PRO A 214 7.18 1.64 -46.06
CA PRO A 214 8.30 0.68 -45.90
C PRO A 214 9.11 0.90 -44.61
N VAL A 215 9.80 -0.16 -44.16
CA VAL A 215 10.79 -0.09 -43.06
C VAL A 215 12.21 -0.14 -43.64
N PRO A 216 13.14 0.76 -43.25
CA PRO A 216 14.52 0.71 -43.72
C PRO A 216 15.21 -0.60 -43.35
N ALA A 217 16.01 -1.15 -44.26
CA ALA A 217 16.74 -2.39 -44.02
C ALA A 217 17.67 -2.28 -42.81
N GLY A 218 17.73 -3.34 -41.98
CA GLY A 218 18.54 -3.36 -40.77
C GLY A 218 17.99 -2.49 -39.62
N SER A 219 16.71 -2.12 -39.67
CA SER A 219 16.06 -1.43 -38.56
C SER A 219 15.59 -2.40 -37.49
N SER A 220 15.62 -1.95 -36.24
CA SER A 220 15.03 -2.60 -35.08
C SER A 220 13.98 -1.69 -34.48
N VAL A 221 12.91 -2.28 -33.98
CA VAL A 221 11.98 -1.59 -33.08
C VAL A 221 12.52 -1.67 -31.67
N VAL A 222 12.56 -0.55 -30.96
CA VAL A 222 12.90 -0.46 -29.54
C VAL A 222 11.67 0.04 -28.81
N LEU A 223 11.17 -0.73 -27.85
CA LEU A 223 10.04 -0.36 -27.00
C LEU A 223 10.57 -0.01 -25.61
N ARG A 224 10.27 1.19 -25.13
CA ARG A 224 10.61 1.61 -23.76
C ARG A 224 9.34 1.80 -22.94
N LEU A 225 9.33 1.20 -21.76
CA LEU A 225 8.35 1.42 -20.71
C LEU A 225 8.95 2.37 -19.68
N TYR A 226 8.23 3.44 -19.38
CA TYR A 226 8.63 4.50 -18.46
C TYR A 226 7.78 4.48 -17.19
N GLY A 227 8.42 4.72 -16.07
CA GLY A 227 7.78 4.75 -14.75
C GLY A 227 8.72 5.21 -13.66
N PRO A 228 8.21 5.41 -12.44
CA PRO A 228 9.04 5.76 -11.30
C PRO A 228 9.94 4.58 -10.89
N VAL A 229 11.20 4.88 -10.57
CA VAL A 229 12.17 3.99 -9.92
C VAL A 229 12.79 4.79 -8.80
N ASN A 230 12.53 4.39 -7.55
CA ASN A 230 12.93 5.17 -6.36
C ASN A 230 12.47 6.64 -6.45
N GLY A 231 11.26 6.87 -6.98
CA GLY A 231 10.68 8.20 -7.15
C GLY A 231 11.23 9.02 -8.32
N ALA A 232 12.31 8.61 -8.97
CA ALA A 232 12.78 9.24 -10.20
C ALA A 232 12.09 8.62 -11.41
N LEU A 233 11.68 9.42 -12.39
CA LEU A 233 11.13 8.90 -13.64
C LEU A 233 12.27 8.36 -14.52
N GLN A 234 12.21 7.08 -14.87
CA GLN A 234 13.24 6.36 -15.63
C GLN A 234 12.61 5.38 -16.63
N THR A 235 13.43 4.80 -17.50
CA THR A 235 13.05 3.62 -18.29
C THR A 235 13.09 2.38 -17.41
N ILE A 236 11.91 1.84 -17.07
CA ILE A 236 11.78 0.66 -16.21
C ILE A 236 12.00 -0.65 -16.95
N ALA A 237 11.84 -0.63 -18.28
CA ALA A 237 12.17 -1.75 -19.14
C ALA A 237 12.37 -1.27 -20.59
N GLN A 238 13.28 -1.95 -21.29
CA GLN A 238 13.50 -1.78 -22.73
C GLN A 238 13.50 -3.16 -23.39
N TRP A 239 12.81 -3.26 -24.52
CA TRP A 239 12.83 -4.44 -25.38
C TRP A 239 13.10 -4.03 -26.81
N ASP A 240 13.64 -4.94 -27.59
CA ASP A 240 13.90 -4.74 -29.00
C ASP A 240 13.53 -5.97 -29.83
N ALA A 241 13.25 -5.74 -31.11
CA ALA A 241 13.04 -6.79 -32.09
C ALA A 241 13.43 -6.28 -33.49
N ALA A 242 13.78 -7.20 -34.38
CA ALA A 242 14.00 -6.85 -35.79
C ALA A 242 12.70 -6.28 -36.40
N ALA A 243 12.81 -5.15 -37.08
CA ALA A 243 11.65 -4.48 -37.68
C ALA A 243 11.35 -5.09 -39.07
N ALA A 244 10.11 -5.51 -39.27
CA ALA A 244 9.61 -5.99 -40.56
C ALA A 244 8.43 -5.13 -41.00
N ALA A 245 8.41 -4.72 -42.28
CA ALA A 245 7.38 -3.83 -42.81
C ALA A 245 5.98 -4.43 -42.67
N GLY A 246 5.04 -3.64 -42.12
CA GLY A 246 3.66 -4.07 -41.88
C GLY A 246 3.50 -5.17 -40.83
N ALA A 247 4.56 -5.55 -40.10
CA ALA A 247 4.47 -6.53 -39.04
C ALA A 247 3.87 -5.92 -37.78
N GLU A 248 3.08 -6.73 -37.07
CA GLU A 248 2.70 -6.48 -35.69
C GLU A 248 3.60 -7.32 -34.79
N ILE A 249 4.34 -6.67 -33.90
CA ILE A 249 5.31 -7.31 -33.01
C ILE A 249 4.79 -7.25 -31.58
N VAL A 250 4.75 -8.39 -30.91
CA VAL A 250 4.43 -8.48 -29.47
C VAL A 250 5.72 -8.38 -28.66
N LEU A 251 5.78 -7.43 -27.74
CA LEU A 251 6.90 -7.25 -26.82
C LEU A 251 6.40 -7.24 -25.36
N PRO A 252 7.13 -7.85 -24.41
CA PRO A 252 8.29 -8.73 -24.62
C PRO A 252 7.94 -10.02 -25.37
N ALA A 253 8.90 -10.59 -26.12
CA ALA A 253 8.69 -11.82 -26.90
C ALA A 253 8.31 -13.05 -26.04
N GLY A 254 8.46 -12.97 -24.72
CA GLY A 254 8.10 -14.00 -23.74
C GLY A 254 6.73 -13.84 -23.08
N GLY A 255 5.91 -12.87 -23.48
CA GLY A 255 4.56 -12.66 -22.94
C GLY A 255 4.41 -11.33 -22.23
N SER A 256 3.98 -11.35 -20.96
CA SER A 256 3.72 -10.13 -20.19
C SER A 256 4.89 -9.72 -19.30
N TYR A 257 4.98 -8.43 -18.99
CA TYR A 257 5.96 -7.87 -18.06
C TYR A 257 5.30 -7.46 -16.74
N PRO A 258 5.81 -7.91 -15.57
CA PRO A 258 5.35 -7.43 -14.28
C PRO A 258 5.79 -5.97 -14.08
N ALA A 259 4.84 -5.07 -13.88
CA ALA A 259 5.09 -3.67 -13.57
C ALA A 259 4.42 -3.30 -12.25
N THR A 260 5.01 -2.38 -11.48
CA THR A 260 4.36 -1.81 -10.31
C THR A 260 3.11 -1.04 -10.71
N ILE A 261 2.10 -1.04 -9.84
CA ILE A 261 0.85 -0.31 -10.07
C ILE A 261 1.11 1.20 -10.25
N GLY A 262 0.19 1.88 -10.93
CA GLY A 262 0.23 3.32 -11.14
C GLY A 262 0.42 3.74 -12.61
N PRO A 263 0.58 5.05 -12.85
CA PRO A 263 0.72 5.62 -14.18
C PRO A 263 2.09 5.30 -14.79
N ARG A 264 2.09 4.81 -16.01
CA ARG A 264 3.25 4.48 -16.84
C ARG A 264 3.05 5.10 -18.22
N ALA A 265 4.12 5.11 -19.00
CA ALA A 265 4.06 5.51 -20.40
C ALA A 265 4.88 4.53 -21.22
N VAL A 266 4.43 4.24 -22.43
CA VAL A 266 5.19 3.45 -23.37
C VAL A 266 5.43 4.26 -24.64
N ARG A 267 6.61 4.08 -25.23
CA ARG A 267 6.95 4.64 -26.53
C ARG A 267 7.79 3.64 -27.32
N ALA A 268 7.49 3.52 -28.60
CA ALA A 268 8.25 2.72 -29.55
C ALA A 268 9.09 3.63 -30.45
N TYR A 269 10.29 3.18 -30.78
CA TYR A 269 11.24 3.85 -31.66
C TYR A 269 11.68 2.90 -32.76
N LEU A 270 11.85 3.41 -33.97
CA LEU A 270 12.45 2.68 -35.07
C LEU A 270 13.90 3.13 -35.22
N VAL A 271 14.85 2.27 -34.87
CA VAL A 271 16.27 2.58 -34.85
C VAL A 271 16.98 1.82 -35.94
N THR A 272 17.90 2.46 -36.65
CA THR A 272 18.78 1.79 -37.61
C THR A 272 20.19 1.71 -37.05
N GLY A 273 20.77 0.51 -37.03
CA GLY A 273 22.11 0.28 -36.46
C GLY A 273 22.06 -0.21 -35.01
N GLY A 274 22.94 0.32 -34.16
CA GLY A 274 23.07 -0.13 -32.77
C GLY A 274 21.89 0.28 -31.90
N ILE A 275 21.47 -0.61 -30.99
CA ILE A 275 20.42 -0.34 -30.02
C ILE A 275 21.01 0.53 -28.89
N PRO A 276 20.47 1.73 -28.64
CA PRO A 276 20.93 2.59 -27.55
C PRO A 276 20.62 1.99 -26.17
N GLY A 277 21.40 2.33 -25.15
CA GLY A 277 21.12 1.95 -23.76
C GLY A 277 19.82 2.56 -23.27
N SER A 278 19.21 2.02 -22.21
CA SER A 278 17.86 2.39 -21.76
C SER A 278 17.69 3.87 -21.42
N GLU A 279 18.73 4.52 -20.89
CA GLU A 279 18.72 5.94 -20.53
C GLU A 279 19.40 6.82 -21.60
N ASP A 280 19.94 6.23 -22.66
CA ASP A 280 20.54 6.99 -23.74
C ASP A 280 19.44 7.63 -24.60
N PRO A 281 19.60 8.90 -25.01
CA PRO A 281 18.65 9.54 -25.91
C PRO A 281 18.64 8.84 -27.26
N ILE A 282 17.48 8.35 -27.67
CA ILE A 282 17.25 7.88 -29.05
C ILE A 282 16.91 9.13 -29.84
N GLY A 283 17.86 9.66 -30.61
CA GLY A 283 17.80 10.99 -31.26
C GLY A 283 16.58 11.23 -32.20
N ALA A 284 16.81 11.68 -33.44
CA ALA A 284 15.71 12.01 -34.36
C ALA A 284 15.05 10.76 -35.01
N ALA A 285 15.03 9.63 -34.32
CA ALA A 285 14.46 8.38 -34.84
C ALA A 285 12.93 8.50 -35.02
N PRO A 286 12.35 7.87 -36.07
CA PRO A 286 10.91 7.70 -36.16
C PRO A 286 10.39 7.01 -34.89
N ARG A 287 9.30 7.51 -34.33
CA ARG A 287 8.82 7.10 -33.02
C ARG A 287 7.32 7.27 -32.91
N SER A 288 6.70 6.42 -32.10
CA SER A 288 5.28 6.50 -31.81
C SER A 288 4.93 7.75 -31.02
N ALA A 289 3.62 8.05 -30.97
CA ALA A 289 3.08 8.86 -29.89
C ALA A 289 3.36 8.19 -28.53
N ILE A 290 3.37 9.00 -27.46
CA ILE A 290 3.47 8.50 -26.10
C ILE A 290 2.12 7.92 -25.71
N VAL A 291 2.08 6.63 -25.37
CA VAL A 291 0.84 5.96 -24.97
C VAL A 291 0.83 5.86 -23.44
N PRO A 292 -0.10 6.53 -22.73
CA PRO A 292 -0.24 6.39 -21.30
C PRO A 292 -0.80 5.01 -20.96
N VAL A 293 -0.29 4.41 -19.88
CA VAL A 293 -0.70 3.08 -19.42
C VAL A 293 -0.92 3.15 -17.92
N THR A 294 -2.07 2.66 -17.45
CA THR A 294 -2.36 2.58 -16.02
C THR A 294 -2.28 1.13 -15.58
N VAL A 295 -1.30 0.80 -14.74
CA VAL A 295 -1.09 -0.55 -14.21
C VAL A 295 -1.92 -0.74 -12.95
N VAL A 296 -2.77 -1.75 -12.92
CA VAL A 296 -3.67 -2.09 -11.79
C VAL A 296 -3.27 -3.43 -11.18
N GLU A 297 -3.62 -3.63 -9.90
CA GLU A 297 -3.45 -4.90 -9.18
C GLU A 297 -4.05 -6.06 -9.98
N GLY A 298 -3.22 -7.06 -10.33
CA GLY A 298 -3.63 -8.26 -11.06
C GLY A 298 -4.13 -8.01 -12.50
N GLY A 299 -4.07 -6.77 -13.01
CA GLY A 299 -4.51 -6.44 -14.36
C GLY A 299 -3.56 -6.97 -15.43
N LEU A 300 -4.11 -7.25 -16.61
CA LEU A 300 -3.37 -7.60 -17.82
C LEU A 300 -3.60 -6.58 -18.96
N PRO A 301 -3.31 -5.26 -18.81
CA PRO A 301 -3.52 -4.34 -19.93
C PRO A 301 -2.75 -4.76 -21.18
N GLU A 302 -3.46 -4.80 -22.30
CA GLU A 302 -2.86 -4.88 -23.62
C GLU A 302 -2.75 -3.48 -24.20
N VAL A 303 -1.55 -3.09 -24.62
CA VAL A 303 -1.25 -1.74 -25.07
C VAL A 303 -0.77 -1.79 -26.52
N ARG A 304 -1.50 -1.12 -27.40
CA ARG A 304 -1.14 -1.00 -28.81
C ARG A 304 -0.39 0.31 -29.06
N VAL A 305 0.74 0.22 -29.75
CA VAL A 305 1.64 1.33 -30.08
C VAL A 305 1.88 1.34 -31.58
N GLU A 306 1.74 2.48 -32.22
CA GLU A 306 1.89 2.62 -33.67
C GLU A 306 2.98 3.65 -33.98
N ILE A 307 3.93 3.26 -34.82
CA ILE A 307 4.96 4.16 -35.34
C ILE A 307 4.47 4.67 -36.70
N PRO A 308 4.31 5.99 -36.87
CA PRO A 308 3.84 6.59 -38.12
C PRO A 308 4.86 6.47 -39.27
#